data_AF-A0A8B7V3C5-F1
#
_entry.id   AF-A0A8B7V3C5-F1
#
_cell.length_a   1.000
_cell.length_b   1.000
_cell.length_c   1.000
_cell.angle_alpha   90.00
_cell.angle_beta   90.00
_cell.angle_gamma   90.00
#
_symmetry.space_group_name_H-M   'P 1'
#
loop_
_entity.id
_entity.type
_entity.pdbx_description
1 polymer ?
#
loop_
_entity_poly.entity_id
_entity_poly.type
_entity_poly.pdbx_seq_one_letter_code
_entity_poly.pdbx_strand_id
1 'polypeptide(L)'
;MGESIPLAAPVPVEQAVLETFFSHLGIFSYDKAKDNVEKEREANKSAGGSWLSLLAALAHLSAAEKVYHSLTYLGQKLGGQSFFSRKDSIRTIYTSLHNELKKVVTGRGALGATAPHVEELLSHLSEQLCFFVQARMEIADFYEKMYTLSTQKVINAEELVGLLDAILKKYSSRSV
;
A
#
# COMPACT_ATOMS: atom_id res chain seq x y z
N MET A 1 15.98 -31.96 34.24
CA MET A 1 14.81 -31.15 33.87
C MET A 1 15.10 -30.56 32.50
N GLY A 2 14.52 -31.15 31.45
CA GLY A 2 14.62 -30.58 30.10
C GLY A 2 13.45 -29.63 29.93
N GLU A 3 13.72 -28.33 29.90
CA GLU A 3 12.73 -27.35 29.45
C GLU A 3 12.49 -27.59 27.97
N SER A 4 11.33 -28.16 27.66
CA SER A 4 10.81 -28.23 26.30
C SER A 4 10.55 -26.81 25.82
N ILE A 5 11.39 -26.33 24.91
CA ILE A 5 11.15 -25.14 24.11
C ILE A 5 9.73 -25.27 23.53
N PRO A 6 8.82 -24.32 23.77
CA PRO A 6 7.50 -24.37 23.14
C PRO A 6 7.74 -24.36 21.64
N LEU A 7 7.38 -25.44 20.94
CA LEU A 7 7.30 -25.42 19.48
C LEU A 7 6.37 -24.26 19.15
N ALA A 8 6.91 -23.21 18.53
CA ALA A 8 6.13 -22.08 18.05
C ALA A 8 4.95 -22.66 17.24
N ALA A 9 3.73 -22.28 17.62
CA ALA A 9 2.54 -22.72 16.90
C ALA A 9 2.72 -22.39 15.41
N PRO A 10 2.33 -23.29 14.48
CA PRO A 10 2.50 -23.05 13.06
C PRO A 10 1.86 -21.71 12.69
N VAL A 11 2.65 -20.85 12.05
CA VAL A 11 2.19 -19.52 11.59
C VAL A 11 0.98 -19.73 10.68
N PRO A 12 -0.14 -19.03 10.90
CA PRO A 12 -1.29 -19.09 10.01
C PRO A 12 -0.86 -18.79 8.57
N VAL A 13 -1.43 -19.50 7.60
CA VAL A 13 -1.04 -19.38 6.19
C VAL A 13 -1.17 -17.94 5.71
N GLU A 14 -2.24 -17.26 6.12
CA GLU A 14 -2.50 -15.85 5.83
C GLU A 14 -1.37 -14.94 6.33
N GLN A 15 -0.89 -15.18 7.55
CA GLN A 15 0.22 -14.41 8.12
C GLN A 15 1.51 -14.62 7.32
N ALA A 16 1.85 -15.87 6.97
CA ALA A 16 3.05 -16.16 6.18
C ALA A 16 3.01 -15.52 4.78
N VAL A 17 1.83 -15.50 4.14
CA VAL A 17 1.62 -14.82 2.86
C VAL A 17 1.85 -13.31 2.98
N LEU A 18 1.29 -12.69 4.04
CA LEU A 18 1.46 -11.26 4.31
C LEU A 18 2.91 -10.89 4.61
N GLU A 19 3.60 -11.66 5.46
CA GLU A 19 5.01 -11.45 5.77
C GLU A 19 5.88 -11.54 4.51
N THR A 20 5.63 -12.53 3.66
CA THR A 20 6.34 -12.69 2.38
C THR A 20 6.06 -11.51 1.44
N PHE A 21 4.80 -11.07 1.37
CA PHE A 21 4.41 -9.90 0.58
C PHE A 21 5.14 -8.63 1.04
N PHE A 22 5.08 -8.30 2.34
CA PHE A 22 5.71 -7.09 2.87
C PHE A 22 7.24 -7.17 2.85
N SER A 23 7.83 -8.36 2.96
CA SER A 23 9.26 -8.57 2.75
C SER A 23 9.67 -8.18 1.33
N HIS A 24 8.95 -8.67 0.31
CA HIS A 24 9.18 -8.26 -1.08
C HIS A 24 8.93 -6.76 -1.31
N LEU A 25 7.87 -6.21 -0.73
CA LEU A 25 7.54 -4.79 -0.85
C LEU A 25 8.64 -3.90 -0.24
N GLY A 26 9.16 -4.28 0.93
CA GLY A 26 10.19 -3.55 1.67
C GLY A 26 11.54 -3.51 0.96
N ILE A 27 11.84 -4.48 0.10
CA ILE A 27 13.04 -4.49 -0.76
C ILE A 27 12.75 -4.01 -2.19
N PHE A 28 11.61 -3.34 -2.41
CA PHE A 28 11.20 -2.78 -3.71
C PHE A 28 11.01 -3.84 -4.82
N SER A 29 10.77 -5.10 -4.44
CA SER A 29 10.53 -6.20 -5.39
C SER A 29 9.05 -6.33 -5.75
N TYR A 30 8.50 -5.27 -6.36
CA TYR A 30 7.07 -5.11 -6.60
C TYR A 30 6.44 -6.21 -7.47
N ASP A 31 7.15 -6.66 -8.50
CA ASP A 31 6.65 -7.73 -9.37
C ASP A 31 6.55 -9.06 -8.59
N LYS A 32 7.54 -9.39 -7.74
CA LYS A 32 7.48 -10.56 -6.87
C LYS A 32 6.39 -10.45 -5.82
N ALA A 33 6.22 -9.28 -5.22
CA ALA A 33 5.17 -9.02 -4.24
C ALA A 33 3.78 -9.26 -4.86
N LYS A 34 3.57 -8.74 -6.07
CA LYS A 34 2.34 -8.93 -6.84
C LYS A 34 2.11 -10.40 -7.21
N ASP A 35 3.12 -11.04 -7.81
CA ASP A 35 3.04 -12.45 -8.24
C ASP A 35 2.73 -13.38 -7.04
N ASN A 36 3.27 -13.07 -5.86
CA ASN A 36 3.01 -13.82 -4.63
C ASN A 36 1.50 -13.83 -4.29
N VAL A 37 0.89 -12.65 -4.17
CA VAL A 37 -0.52 -12.54 -3.77
C VAL A 37 -1.48 -12.98 -4.87
N GLU A 38 -1.11 -12.85 -6.15
CA GLU A 38 -1.90 -13.38 -7.27
C GLU A 38 -1.90 -14.91 -7.29
N LYS A 39 -0.75 -15.56 -7.07
CA LYS A 39 -0.66 -17.02 -6.94
C LYS A 39 -1.52 -17.54 -5.79
N GLU A 40 -1.42 -16.90 -4.62
CA GLU A 40 -2.23 -17.28 -3.46
C GLU A 40 -3.72 -17.10 -3.70
N ARG A 41 -4.11 -16.02 -4.39
CA ARG A 41 -5.51 -15.76 -4.75
C ARG A 41 -6.05 -16.81 -5.73
N GLU A 42 -5.25 -17.22 -6.71
CA GLU A 42 -5.65 -18.25 -7.68
C GLU A 42 -5.67 -19.66 -7.08
N ALA A 43 -4.78 -19.95 -6.11
CA ALA A 43 -4.77 -21.21 -5.37
C ALA A 43 -5.97 -21.33 -4.41
N ASN A 44 -6.42 -20.20 -3.84
CA ASN A 44 -7.43 -20.17 -2.79
C ASN A 44 -8.76 -19.57 -3.24
N LYS A 45 -9.25 -19.87 -4.46
CA LYS A 45 -10.51 -19.31 -5.01
C LYS A 45 -11.76 -19.54 -4.15
N SER A 46 -11.73 -20.54 -3.26
CA SER A 46 -12.81 -20.86 -2.31
C SER A 46 -12.63 -20.24 -0.93
N ALA A 47 -11.56 -19.46 -0.70
CA ALA A 47 -11.32 -18.78 0.57
C ALA A 47 -12.32 -17.63 0.80
N GLY A 48 -12.34 -17.12 2.03
CA GLY A 48 -13.25 -16.04 2.43
C GLY A 48 -13.14 -14.80 1.54
N GLY A 49 -14.28 -14.18 1.25
CA GLY A 49 -14.36 -13.01 0.36
C GLY A 49 -13.51 -11.83 0.82
N SER A 50 -13.35 -11.62 2.13
CA SER A 50 -12.48 -10.60 2.71
C SER A 50 -11.01 -10.83 2.39
N TRP A 51 -10.53 -12.07 2.51
CA TRP A 51 -9.15 -12.45 2.21
C TRP A 51 -8.83 -12.25 0.72
N LEU A 52 -9.69 -12.74 -0.17
CA LEU A 52 -9.51 -12.57 -1.61
C LEU A 52 -9.56 -11.11 -2.04
N SER A 53 -10.39 -10.30 -1.38
CA SER A 53 -10.46 -8.85 -1.60
C SER A 53 -9.19 -8.14 -1.13
N LEU A 54 -8.62 -8.54 0.01
CA LEU A 54 -7.34 -8.02 0.47
C LEU A 54 -6.22 -8.40 -0.50
N LEU A 55 -6.11 -9.66 -0.93
CA LEU A 55 -5.07 -10.09 -1.87
C LEU A 55 -5.13 -9.30 -3.18
N ALA A 56 -6.34 -9.02 -3.68
CA ALA A 56 -6.52 -8.15 -4.85
C ALA A 56 -6.03 -6.71 -4.58
N ALA A 57 -6.35 -6.13 -3.43
CA ALA A 57 -5.87 -4.80 -3.03
C ALA A 57 -4.34 -4.76 -2.86
N LEU A 58 -3.71 -5.83 -2.34
CA LEU A 58 -2.25 -5.93 -2.21
C LEU A 58 -1.53 -6.05 -3.56
N ALA A 59 -2.14 -6.75 -4.53
CA ALA A 59 -1.63 -6.79 -5.90
C ALA A 59 -1.67 -5.38 -6.54
N HIS A 60 -2.77 -4.65 -6.31
CA HIS A 60 -2.93 -3.27 -6.76
C HIS A 60 -1.94 -2.33 -6.05
N LEU A 61 -1.74 -2.47 -4.74
CA LEU A 61 -0.72 -1.74 -3.97
C LEU A 61 0.68 -1.93 -4.55
N SER A 62 1.06 -3.16 -4.88
CA SER A 62 2.38 -3.44 -5.48
C SER A 62 2.56 -2.71 -6.81
N ALA A 63 1.53 -2.70 -7.66
CA ALA A 63 1.56 -1.96 -8.92
C ALA A 63 1.64 -0.44 -8.69
N ALA A 64 0.88 0.08 -7.72
CA ALA A 64 0.88 1.50 -7.37
C ALA A 64 2.25 1.96 -6.83
N GLU A 65 2.83 1.20 -5.91
CA GLU A 65 4.15 1.50 -5.34
C GLU A 65 5.26 1.46 -6.39
N LYS A 66 5.18 0.56 -7.39
CA LYS A 66 6.12 0.54 -8.51
C LYS A 66 6.11 1.84 -9.31
N VAL A 67 4.92 2.36 -9.62
CA VAL A 67 4.74 3.64 -10.33
C VAL A 67 5.17 4.82 -9.47
N TYR A 68 4.86 4.77 -8.17
CA TYR A 68 5.29 5.78 -7.22
C TYR A 68 6.82 5.84 -7.12
N HIS A 69 7.47 4.69 -6.99
CA HIS A 69 8.92 4.61 -6.82
C HIS A 69 9.69 5.03 -8.07
N SER A 70 9.16 4.75 -9.26
CA SER A 70 9.78 5.19 -10.52
C SER A 70 9.67 6.70 -10.76
N LEU A 71 8.87 7.42 -9.97
CA LEU A 71 8.61 8.86 -10.10
C LEU A 71 8.16 9.29 -11.52
N THR A 72 7.68 8.35 -12.33
CA THR A 72 7.29 8.57 -13.74
C THR A 72 6.04 9.44 -13.89
N TYR A 73 5.38 9.76 -12.78
CA TYR A 73 4.24 10.67 -12.72
C TYR A 73 4.65 12.15 -12.66
N LEU A 74 5.90 12.45 -12.26
CA LEU A 74 6.38 13.82 -12.16
C LEU A 74 6.48 14.48 -13.54
N GLY A 75 6.07 15.75 -13.64
CA GLY A 75 6.29 16.54 -14.85
C GLY A 75 5.40 16.17 -16.04
N GLN A 76 4.41 15.29 -15.85
CA GLN A 76 3.40 14.97 -16.87
C GLN A 76 2.50 16.17 -17.22
N LYS A 77 2.53 17.25 -16.41
CA LYS A 77 2.00 18.56 -16.75
C LYS A 77 3.12 19.51 -17.16
N LEU A 78 3.61 19.43 -18.40
CA LEU A 78 4.14 20.59 -19.15
C LEU A 78 4.37 20.21 -20.63
N GLY A 79 3.39 20.45 -21.49
CA GLY A 79 3.56 20.69 -22.95
C GLY A 79 4.14 19.59 -23.85
N GLY A 80 4.69 18.49 -23.33
CA GLY A 80 5.22 17.38 -24.11
C GLY A 80 4.20 16.27 -24.24
N GLN A 81 3.99 15.78 -25.46
CA GLN A 81 3.27 14.53 -25.75
C GLN A 81 3.95 13.38 -25.00
N SER A 82 3.60 13.17 -23.74
CA SER A 82 3.91 11.93 -23.04
C SER A 82 3.11 10.85 -23.75
N PHE A 83 3.78 9.90 -24.40
CA PHE A 83 3.14 8.72 -24.99
C PHE A 83 2.44 7.84 -23.92
N PHE A 84 2.49 8.24 -22.64
CA PHE A 84 1.73 7.69 -21.50
C PHE A 84 0.57 8.60 -21.02
N SER A 85 0.16 9.61 -21.81
CA SER A 85 -0.83 10.67 -21.48
C SER A 85 -2.29 10.20 -21.23
N ARG A 86 -2.51 8.94 -20.85
CA ARG A 86 -3.86 8.50 -20.45
C ARG A 86 -3.94 7.27 -19.57
N LYS A 87 -2.90 6.95 -18.79
CA LYS A 87 -2.99 5.88 -17.80
C LYS A 87 -2.92 6.51 -16.42
N ASP A 88 -4.05 6.44 -15.72
CA ASP A 88 -4.37 6.94 -14.39
C ASP A 88 -3.24 7.69 -13.65
N SER A 89 -3.51 8.96 -13.29
CA SER A 89 -2.60 9.70 -12.41
C SER A 89 -2.30 8.89 -11.14
N ILE A 90 -1.11 9.06 -10.55
CA ILE A 90 -0.76 8.36 -9.31
C ILE A 90 -1.81 8.58 -8.20
N ARG A 91 -2.43 9.76 -8.19
CA ARG A 91 -3.57 10.08 -7.32
C ARG A 91 -4.79 9.20 -7.60
N THR A 92 -5.15 8.99 -8.86
CA THR A 92 -6.27 8.14 -9.25
C THR A 92 -6.05 6.69 -8.81
N ILE A 93 -4.84 6.17 -9.04
CA ILE A 93 -4.44 4.80 -8.66
C ILE A 93 -4.60 4.62 -7.14
N TYR A 94 -3.98 5.48 -6.34
CA TYR A 94 -4.08 5.41 -4.88
C TYR A 94 -5.49 5.68 -4.36
N THR A 95 -6.29 6.53 -5.02
CA THR A 95 -7.70 6.74 -4.65
C THR A 95 -8.54 5.48 -4.85
N SER A 96 -8.34 4.77 -5.98
CA SER A 96 -9.02 3.48 -6.22
C SER A 96 -8.62 2.46 -5.17
N LEU A 97 -7.32 2.31 -4.92
CA LEU A 97 -6.78 1.39 -3.93
C LEU A 97 -7.32 1.68 -2.52
N HIS A 98 -7.35 2.95 -2.11
CA HIS A 98 -7.91 3.36 -0.83
C HIS A 98 -9.39 2.95 -0.70
N ASN A 99 -10.18 3.11 -1.76
CA ASN A 99 -11.59 2.70 -1.76
C ASN A 99 -11.75 1.17 -1.70
N GLU A 100 -10.86 0.41 -2.34
CA GLU A 100 -10.82 -1.05 -2.26
C GLU A 100 -10.51 -1.51 -0.84
N LEU A 101 -9.46 -0.96 -0.22
CA LEU A 101 -9.08 -1.26 1.17
C LEU A 101 -10.20 -0.91 2.15
N LYS A 102 -10.86 0.24 1.97
CA LYS A 102 -11.99 0.65 2.81
C LYS A 102 -13.16 -0.33 2.71
N LYS A 103 -13.41 -0.91 1.54
CA LYS A 103 -14.45 -1.95 1.38
C LYS A 103 -14.11 -3.21 2.20
N VAL A 104 -12.84 -3.61 2.23
CA VAL A 104 -12.36 -4.73 3.06
C VAL A 104 -12.61 -4.44 4.55
N VAL A 105 -12.31 -3.23 5.02
CA VAL A 105 -12.59 -2.81 6.42
C VAL A 105 -14.09 -2.86 6.74
N THR A 106 -14.95 -2.42 5.83
CA THR A 106 -16.41 -2.40 6.05
C THR A 106 -17.10 -3.74 5.83
N GLY A 107 -16.42 -4.71 5.21
CA GLY A 107 -16.95 -6.01 4.81
C GLY A 107 -17.19 -7.01 5.95
N ARG A 108 -17.17 -6.55 7.22
CA ARG A 108 -17.28 -7.31 8.49
C ARG A 108 -18.54 -8.20 8.67
N GLY A 109 -19.29 -8.50 7.62
CA GLY A 109 -20.60 -9.15 7.71
C GLY A 109 -20.93 -10.20 6.66
N ALA A 110 -20.02 -10.55 5.74
CA ALA A 110 -20.26 -11.68 4.83
C ALA A 110 -20.00 -13.00 5.60
N LEU A 111 -21.08 -13.56 6.13
CA LEU A 111 -21.14 -14.78 6.95
C LEU A 111 -20.20 -15.90 6.46
N GLY A 112 -19.24 -16.31 7.31
CA GLY A 112 -18.99 -17.73 7.56
C GLY A 112 -17.76 -18.43 6.98
N ALA A 113 -16.71 -17.75 6.49
CA ALA A 113 -15.58 -18.44 5.84
C ALA A 113 -14.21 -18.37 6.56
N THR A 114 -13.99 -17.40 7.44
CA THR A 114 -12.67 -17.08 8.01
C THR A 114 -12.72 -17.01 9.53
N ALA A 115 -11.65 -17.45 10.21
CA ALA A 115 -11.59 -17.45 11.66
C ALA A 115 -11.63 -16.00 12.22
N PRO A 116 -12.25 -15.75 13.39
CA PRO A 116 -12.47 -14.39 13.91
C PRO A 116 -11.19 -13.56 14.08
N HIS A 117 -10.09 -14.20 14.48
CA HIS A 117 -8.79 -13.56 14.65
C HIS A 117 -8.17 -13.11 13.31
N VAL A 118 -8.44 -13.84 12.22
CA VAL A 118 -7.99 -13.47 10.88
C VAL A 118 -8.75 -12.24 10.43
N GLU A 119 -10.07 -12.19 10.60
CA GLU A 119 -10.87 -11.01 10.23
C GLU A 119 -10.45 -9.74 10.97
N GLU A 120 -10.09 -9.85 12.25
CA GLU A 120 -9.55 -8.72 13.02
C GLU A 120 -8.21 -8.23 12.44
N LEU A 121 -7.28 -9.16 12.16
CA LEU A 121 -6.01 -8.85 11.51
C LEU A 121 -6.22 -8.19 10.14
N LEU A 122 -7.09 -8.74 9.29
CA LEU A 122 -7.36 -8.21 7.96
C LEU A 122 -7.98 -6.81 8.03
N SER A 123 -8.90 -6.58 8.97
CA SER A 123 -9.50 -5.26 9.17
C SER A 123 -8.46 -4.25 9.65
N HIS A 124 -7.64 -4.61 10.65
CA HIS A 124 -6.62 -3.71 11.19
C HIS A 124 -5.57 -3.38 10.13
N LEU A 125 -5.08 -4.40 9.41
CA LEU A 125 -4.12 -4.22 8.32
C LEU A 125 -4.69 -3.33 7.21
N SER A 126 -5.93 -3.56 6.80
CA SER A 126 -6.56 -2.75 5.73
C SER A 126 -6.73 -1.29 6.15
N GLU A 127 -6.99 -1.02 7.43
CA GLU A 127 -7.05 0.35 7.97
C GLU A 127 -5.66 1.02 7.97
N GLN A 128 -4.63 0.31 8.42
CA GLN A 128 -3.25 0.79 8.36
C GLN A 128 -2.81 1.09 6.91
N LEU A 129 -3.17 0.22 5.98
CA LEU A 129 -2.91 0.43 4.55
C LEU A 129 -3.68 1.63 3.98
N CYS A 130 -4.88 1.95 4.47
CA CYS A 130 -5.58 3.18 4.10
C CYS A 130 -4.75 4.41 4.47
N PHE A 131 -4.22 4.47 5.70
CA PHE A 131 -3.37 5.58 6.13
C PHE A 131 -2.06 5.65 5.34
N PHE A 132 -1.43 4.50 5.07
CA PHE A 132 -0.24 4.42 4.24
C PHE A 132 -0.47 5.00 2.84
N VAL A 133 -1.56 4.60 2.18
CA VAL A 133 -1.92 5.08 0.84
C VAL A 133 -2.21 6.58 0.83
N GLN A 134 -2.85 7.10 1.88
CA GLN A 134 -3.08 8.54 2.03
C GLN A 134 -1.77 9.33 2.21
N ALA A 135 -0.87 8.84 3.07
CA ALA A 135 0.44 9.43 3.25
C ALA A 135 1.24 9.44 1.92
N ARG A 136 1.20 8.34 1.16
CA ARG A 136 1.82 8.24 -0.16
C ARG A 136 1.31 9.30 -1.13
N MET A 137 -0.01 9.56 -1.17
CA MET A 137 -0.57 10.61 -2.02
C MET A 137 -0.05 12.00 -1.63
N GLU A 138 0.01 12.32 -0.34
CA GLU A 138 0.53 13.63 0.12
C GLU A 138 2.03 13.79 -0.18
N ILE A 139 2.82 12.72 -0.04
CA ILE A 139 4.23 12.74 -0.42
C ILE A 139 4.40 12.84 -1.94
N ALA A 140 3.54 12.20 -2.74
CA ALA A 140 3.56 12.37 -4.20
C ALA A 140 3.29 13.83 -4.60
N ASP A 141 2.35 14.49 -3.93
CA ASP A 141 2.07 15.92 -4.12
C ASP A 141 3.25 16.80 -3.70
N PHE A 142 3.95 16.42 -2.63
CA PHE A 142 5.19 17.06 -2.20
C PHE A 142 6.30 16.92 -3.26
N TYR A 143 6.49 15.73 -3.85
CA TYR A 143 7.47 15.54 -4.93
C TYR A 143 7.11 16.35 -6.18
N GLU A 144 5.84 16.46 -6.55
CA GLU A 144 5.41 17.30 -7.68
C GLU A 144 5.72 18.79 -7.43
N LYS A 145 5.53 19.25 -6.18
CA LYS A 145 5.91 20.61 -5.77
C LYS A 145 7.41 20.81 -5.87
N MET A 146 8.23 19.88 -5.36
CA MET A 146 9.69 19.93 -5.51
C MET A 146 10.11 19.96 -6.98
N TYR A 147 9.50 19.13 -7.81
CA TYR A 147 9.77 19.10 -9.25
C TYR A 147 9.45 20.44 -9.90
N THR A 148 8.31 21.06 -9.57
CA THR A 148 7.95 22.40 -10.07
C THR A 148 8.97 23.46 -9.66
N LEU A 149 9.41 23.44 -8.40
CA LEU A 149 10.42 24.36 -7.86
C LEU A 149 11.81 24.15 -8.45
N SER A 150 12.12 22.97 -9.00
CA SER A 150 13.43 22.68 -9.61
C SER A 150 13.78 23.61 -10.79
N THR A 151 12.78 24.20 -11.43
CA THR A 151 12.94 25.15 -12.54
C THR A 151 13.13 26.61 -12.07
N GLN A 152 12.99 26.88 -10.77
CA GLN A 152 13.10 28.22 -10.20
C GLN A 152 14.55 28.52 -9.80
N LYS A 153 14.93 29.80 -9.90
CA LYS A 153 16.29 30.26 -9.54
C LYS A 153 16.56 30.22 -8.04
N VAL A 154 15.51 30.27 -7.22
CA VAL A 154 15.58 30.27 -5.75
C VAL A 154 14.54 29.29 -5.25
N ILE A 155 14.94 28.42 -4.33
CA ILE A 155 14.06 27.43 -3.69
C ILE A 155 13.95 27.80 -2.21
N ASN A 156 12.72 27.98 -1.72
CA ASN A 156 12.47 28.15 -0.29
C ASN A 156 12.50 26.78 0.41
N ALA A 157 13.66 26.41 0.93
CA ALA A 157 13.84 25.13 1.62
C ALA A 157 13.05 25.05 2.94
N GLU A 158 12.87 26.16 3.65
CA GLU A 158 12.12 26.18 4.92
C GLU A 158 10.65 25.80 4.72
N GLU A 159 10.04 26.29 3.64
CA GLU A 159 8.66 25.92 3.29
C GLU A 159 8.54 24.42 2.99
N LEU A 160 9.51 23.86 2.24
CA LEU A 160 9.52 22.42 1.91
C LEU A 160 9.67 21.55 3.17
N VAL A 161 10.57 21.92 4.08
CA VAL A 161 10.74 21.23 5.36
C VAL A 161 9.46 21.30 6.17
N GLY A 162 8.84 22.49 6.27
CA GLY A 162 7.58 22.67 7.01
C GLY A 162 6.43 21.80 6.48
N LEU A 163 6.33 21.64 5.16
CA LEU A 163 5.35 20.76 4.53
C LEU A 163 5.61 19.28 4.85
N LEU A 164 6.87 18.84 4.73
CA LEU A 164 7.23 17.46 5.03
C LEU A 164 6.98 17.12 6.51
N ASP A 165 7.33 18.04 7.42
CA ASP A 165 7.07 17.89 8.86
C ASP A 165 5.58 17.78 9.17
N ALA A 166 4.74 18.54 8.48
CA ALA A 166 3.29 18.47 8.66
C ALA A 166 2.75 17.09 8.24
N ILE A 167 3.22 16.54 7.11
CA ILE A 167 2.84 15.20 6.65
C ILE A 167 3.33 14.15 7.66
N LEU A 168 4.59 14.22 8.10
CA LEU A 168 5.16 13.27 9.05
C LEU A 168 4.39 13.26 10.39
N LYS A 169 4.07 14.44 10.93
CA LYS A 169 3.29 14.58 12.18
C LYS A 169 1.88 13.99 12.04
N LYS A 170 1.25 14.16 10.88
CA LYS A 170 -0.12 13.67 10.62
C LYS A 170 -0.22 12.15 10.65
N TYR A 171 0.81 11.44 10.18
CA TYR A 171 0.78 9.98 10.01
C TYR A 171 1.62 9.20 11.05
N SER A 172 2.56 9.85 11.76
CA SER A 172 3.36 9.20 12.83
C SER A 172 2.55 8.73 14.03
N SER A 173 1.47 9.42 14.38
CA SER A 173 0.57 9.05 15.50
C SER A 173 -0.37 7.88 15.20
N ARG A 174 -0.40 7.40 13.94
CA ARG A 174 -1.38 6.42 13.44
C ARG A 174 -0.77 5.05 13.16
N SER A 175 0.56 4.92 13.32
CA SER A 175 1.37 3.72 13.08
C SER A 175 1.45 2.76 14.29
N VAL A 176 0.61 2.95 15.31
CA VAL A 176 0.60 2.15 16.55
C VAL A 176 -0.66 1.29 16.60
#